data_AF-A0A822IW65-F1
#
_entry.id   AF-A0A822IW65-F1
#
_cell.length_a   1.000
_cell.length_b   1.000
_cell.length_c   1.000
_cell.angle_alpha   90.00
_cell.angle_beta   90.00
_cell.angle_gamma   90.00
#
_symmetry.space_group_name_H-M   'P 1'
#
loop_
_entity.id
_entity.type
_entity.pdbx_description
1 polymer ?
#
loop_
_entity_poly.entity_id
_entity_poly.type
_entity_poly.pdbx_seq_one_letter_code
_entity_poly.pdbx_strand_id
1 'polypeptide(L)'
;MANKRDSSQREILEIKEKLYEMHNDLKRFMEKSNRQHLEHVLSGSRTNFTNAIIGHVLDDIEGGLENNMVKKCEMRETCKSNFTGFLQNNASLIKQDDVHEDVILKNQSDLTDMRSNAPSKQCEKCFSNVQTLFGKQVDLMRSLQIYSTDKEKKQEISVLPDEQIVNDILEPLSNRQRLQILKAIAIETKTFSALSELTGLRGGNLLFHLQKLLDSGMILQRHERGDYMITDKGFKVLRSIGDMYSVLNS
;
A
#
# COMPACT_ATOMS: atom_id res chain seq x y z
N MET A 1 45.18 25.47 -40.58
CA MET A 1 45.06 25.42 -39.11
C MET A 1 43.61 25.52 -38.60
N ALA A 2 42.67 26.15 -39.31
CA ALA A 2 41.25 26.23 -38.91
C ALA A 2 40.52 24.87 -38.86
N ASN A 3 40.80 23.97 -39.82
CA ASN A 3 40.09 22.68 -39.96
C ASN A 3 40.37 21.69 -38.81
N LYS A 4 41.55 21.79 -38.16
CA LYS A 4 41.93 20.92 -37.02
C LYS A 4 41.27 21.38 -35.71
N ARG A 5 41.07 22.69 -35.53
CA ARG A 5 40.38 23.27 -34.36
C ARG A 5 38.88 22.94 -34.36
N ASP A 6 38.25 22.98 -35.53
CA ASP A 6 36.82 22.67 -35.69
C ASP A 6 36.52 21.16 -35.46
N SER A 7 37.43 20.29 -35.91
CA SER A 7 37.38 18.84 -35.62
C SER A 7 37.55 18.53 -34.13
N SER A 8 38.55 19.13 -33.46
CA SER A 8 38.73 18.92 -32.02
C SER A 8 37.59 19.52 -31.18
N GLN A 9 36.94 20.58 -31.63
CA GLN A 9 35.76 21.13 -30.95
C GLN A 9 34.53 20.22 -31.08
N ARG A 10 34.35 19.55 -32.23
CA ARG A 10 33.29 18.53 -32.40
C ARG A 10 33.55 17.30 -31.54
N GLU A 11 34.78 16.79 -31.50
CA GLU A 11 35.15 15.67 -30.63
C GLU A 11 34.90 16.00 -29.15
N ILE A 12 35.23 17.21 -28.70
CA ILE A 12 34.94 17.66 -27.32
C ILE A 12 33.44 17.76 -27.05
N LEU A 13 32.63 18.17 -28.03
CA LEU A 13 31.16 18.20 -27.90
C LEU A 13 30.58 16.79 -27.79
N GLU A 14 31.02 15.86 -28.63
CA GLU A 14 30.59 14.45 -28.58
C GLU A 14 31.01 13.77 -27.26
N ILE A 15 32.21 14.07 -26.76
CA ILE A 15 32.67 13.57 -25.45
C ILE A 15 31.79 14.12 -24.32
N LYS A 16 31.42 15.40 -24.36
CA LYS A 16 30.52 16.00 -23.35
C LYS A 16 29.12 15.39 -23.40
N GLU A 17 28.60 15.12 -24.58
CA GLU A 17 27.30 14.48 -24.77
C GLU A 17 27.31 13.06 -24.18
N LYS A 18 28.34 12.25 -24.50
CA LYS A 18 28.50 10.91 -23.91
C LYS A 18 28.69 10.92 -22.40
N LEU A 19 29.42 11.89 -21.86
CA LEU A 19 29.57 12.05 -20.40
C LEU A 19 28.23 12.39 -19.73
N TYR A 20 27.39 13.19 -20.40
CA TYR A 20 26.05 13.51 -19.91
C TYR A 20 25.12 12.29 -19.95
N GLU A 21 25.17 11.49 -21.02
CA GLU A 21 24.43 10.22 -21.12
C GLU A 21 24.86 9.23 -20.02
N MET A 22 26.17 9.03 -19.84
CA MET A 22 26.71 8.18 -18.79
C MET A 22 26.31 8.64 -17.39
N HIS A 23 26.30 9.95 -17.14
CA HIS A 23 25.87 10.50 -15.86
C HIS A 23 24.38 10.22 -15.60
N ASN A 24 23.53 10.37 -16.62
CA ASN A 24 22.11 10.06 -16.52
C ASN A 24 21.86 8.56 -16.30
N ASP A 25 22.63 7.68 -16.95
CA ASP A 25 22.52 6.23 -16.75
C ASP A 25 22.98 5.80 -15.35
N LEU A 26 24.06 6.39 -14.83
CA LEU A 26 24.51 6.18 -13.46
C LEU A 26 23.45 6.64 -12.45
N LYS A 27 22.84 7.81 -12.67
CA LYS A 27 21.76 8.32 -11.82
C LYS A 27 20.55 7.39 -11.83
N ARG A 28 20.09 6.97 -13.02
CA ARG A 28 18.99 6.00 -13.18
C ARG A 28 19.30 4.65 -12.51
N PHE A 29 20.54 4.17 -12.60
CA PHE A 29 20.97 2.93 -11.95
C PHE A 29 20.95 3.05 -10.43
N MET A 30 21.51 4.12 -9.86
CA MET A 30 21.48 4.37 -8.41
C MET A 30 20.05 4.54 -7.88
N GLU A 31 19.19 5.24 -8.60
CA GLU A 31 17.78 5.42 -8.22
C GLU A 31 17.01 4.09 -8.25
N LYS A 32 17.21 3.28 -9.31
CA LYS A 32 16.60 1.94 -9.41
C LYS A 32 17.09 1.02 -8.30
N SER A 33 18.39 1.02 -8.01
CA SER A 33 19.00 0.20 -6.96
C SER A 33 18.50 0.62 -5.57
N ASN A 34 18.46 1.92 -5.28
CA ASN A 34 17.93 2.44 -4.02
C ASN A 34 16.45 2.10 -3.83
N ARG A 35 15.64 2.22 -4.88
CA ARG A 35 14.22 1.85 -4.85
C ARG A 35 14.04 0.35 -4.59
N GLN A 36 14.77 -0.50 -5.30
CA GLN A 36 14.72 -1.96 -5.10
C GLN A 36 15.17 -2.35 -3.69
N HIS A 37 16.22 -1.70 -3.17
CA HIS A 37 16.69 -1.91 -1.81
C HIS A 37 15.62 -1.49 -0.78
N LEU A 38 15.01 -0.31 -0.94
CA LEU A 38 13.92 0.15 -0.07
C LEU A 38 12.70 -0.77 -0.14
N GLU A 39 12.28 -1.21 -1.33
CA GLU A 39 11.18 -2.17 -1.50
C GLU A 39 11.48 -3.50 -0.79
N HIS A 40 12.72 -4.00 -0.89
CA HIS A 40 13.14 -5.22 -0.18
C HIS A 40 13.23 -5.03 1.34
N VAL A 41 13.72 -3.88 1.82
CA VAL A 41 13.73 -3.57 3.26
C VAL A 41 12.31 -3.47 3.80
N LEU A 42 11.40 -2.80 3.06
CA LEU A 42 9.99 -2.66 3.45
C LEU A 42 9.26 -4.01 3.45
N SER A 43 9.46 -4.84 2.44
CA SER A 43 8.82 -6.17 2.38
C SER A 43 9.34 -7.12 3.46
N GLY A 44 10.65 -7.09 3.74
CA GLY A 44 11.25 -7.83 4.86
C GLY A 44 10.72 -7.33 6.20
N SER A 45 10.60 -6.02 6.37
CA SER A 45 10.07 -5.41 7.60
C SER A 45 8.61 -5.78 7.83
N ARG A 46 7.76 -5.70 6.79
CA ARG A 46 6.35 -6.15 6.83
C ARG A 46 6.24 -7.60 7.29
N THR A 47 7.02 -8.50 6.68
CA THR A 47 7.03 -9.92 7.02
C THR A 47 7.40 -10.15 8.49
N ASN A 48 8.41 -9.44 8.99
CA ASN A 48 8.83 -9.55 10.39
C ASN A 48 7.73 -9.08 11.35
N PHE A 49 7.06 -7.97 11.06
CA PHE A 49 5.96 -7.47 11.88
C PHE A 49 4.76 -8.43 11.88
N THR A 50 4.36 -8.91 10.71
CA THR A 50 3.27 -9.90 10.59
C THR A 50 3.59 -11.16 11.40
N ASN A 51 4.83 -11.67 11.33
CA ASN A 51 5.23 -12.83 12.11
C ASN A 51 5.21 -12.57 13.62
N ALA A 52 5.65 -11.39 14.08
CA ALA A 52 5.61 -11.01 15.50
C ALA A 52 4.15 -10.91 16.01
N ILE A 53 3.27 -10.29 15.23
CA ILE A 53 1.84 -10.19 15.54
C ILE A 53 1.21 -11.58 15.64
N ILE A 54 1.49 -12.45 14.67
CA ILE A 54 0.97 -13.82 14.68
C ILE A 54 1.50 -14.58 15.89
N GLY A 55 2.78 -14.43 16.24
CA GLY A 55 3.34 -15.03 17.47
C GLY A 55 2.53 -14.64 18.70
N HIS A 56 2.27 -13.33 18.89
CA HIS A 56 1.44 -12.85 20.00
C HIS A 56 0.01 -13.39 19.96
N VAL A 57 -0.61 -13.50 18.77
CA VAL A 57 -1.94 -14.09 18.62
C VAL A 57 -1.93 -15.57 19.02
N LEU A 58 -0.90 -16.33 18.64
CA LEU A 58 -0.75 -17.74 19.01
C LEU A 58 -0.59 -17.90 20.53
N ASP A 59 0.20 -17.03 21.16
CA ASP A 59 0.36 -17.02 22.63
C ASP A 59 -0.96 -16.67 23.35
N ASP A 60 -1.74 -15.71 22.84
CA ASP A 60 -3.07 -15.36 23.40
C ASP A 60 -4.08 -16.51 23.21
N ILE A 61 -3.99 -17.28 22.13
CA ILE A 61 -4.80 -18.50 21.95
C ILE A 61 -4.45 -19.53 23.02
N GLU A 62 -3.16 -19.85 23.18
CA GLU A 62 -2.72 -20.88 24.13
C GLU A 62 -3.07 -20.48 25.57
N GLY A 63 -2.67 -19.28 25.99
CA GLY A 63 -2.95 -18.76 27.32
C GLY A 63 -4.45 -18.53 27.55
N GLY A 64 -5.17 -18.04 26.55
CA GLY A 64 -6.60 -17.78 26.61
C GLY A 64 -7.42 -19.06 26.78
N LEU A 65 -7.08 -20.13 26.06
CA LEU A 65 -7.75 -21.43 26.21
C LEU A 65 -7.36 -22.12 27.52
N GLU A 66 -6.07 -22.16 27.87
CA GLU A 66 -5.61 -22.84 29.09
C GLU A 66 -6.26 -22.27 30.35
N ASN A 67 -6.30 -20.94 30.46
CA ASN A 67 -6.77 -20.26 31.67
C ASN A 67 -8.30 -20.23 31.82
N ASN A 68 -9.05 -20.21 30.71
CA ASN A 68 -10.49 -19.91 30.75
C ASN A 68 -11.40 -21.10 30.44
N MET A 69 -10.88 -22.19 29.88
CA MET A 69 -11.65 -23.42 29.69
C MET A 69 -11.98 -24.11 31.02
N VAL A 70 -13.10 -24.84 31.06
CA VAL A 70 -13.52 -25.60 32.24
C VAL A 70 -12.45 -26.62 32.62
N LYS A 71 -11.93 -26.54 33.86
CA LYS A 71 -10.82 -27.39 34.34
C LYS A 71 -11.20 -28.85 34.52
N LYS A 72 -12.38 -29.12 35.10
CA LYS A 72 -12.89 -30.47 35.34
C LYS A 72 -13.86 -30.87 34.23
N CYS A 73 -13.31 -31.19 33.05
CA CYS A 73 -14.10 -31.64 31.89
C CYS A 73 -13.37 -32.80 31.21
N GLU A 74 -14.07 -33.91 30.97
CA GLU A 74 -13.49 -35.12 30.35
C GLU A 74 -13.06 -34.88 28.90
N MET A 75 -13.73 -33.95 28.20
CA MET A 75 -13.41 -33.60 26.81
C MET A 75 -12.43 -32.43 26.68
N ARG A 76 -11.80 -31.96 27.79
CA ARG A 76 -11.01 -30.72 27.81
C ARG A 76 -9.93 -30.72 26.73
N GLU A 77 -9.11 -31.76 26.64
CA GLU A 77 -8.00 -31.83 25.67
C GLU A 77 -8.50 -31.87 24.23
N THR A 78 -9.56 -32.62 23.95
CA THR A 78 -10.18 -32.66 22.62
C THR A 78 -10.73 -31.30 22.22
N CYS A 79 -11.47 -30.63 23.12
CA CYS A 79 -11.97 -29.28 22.88
C CYS A 79 -10.82 -28.28 22.70
N LYS A 80 -9.76 -28.35 23.53
CA LYS A 80 -8.61 -27.46 23.44
C LYS A 80 -7.94 -27.61 22.08
N SER A 81 -7.68 -28.83 21.63
CA SER A 81 -7.11 -29.11 20.31
C SER A 81 -7.97 -28.55 19.17
N ASN A 82 -9.28 -28.83 19.19
CA ASN A 82 -10.20 -28.33 18.16
C ASN A 82 -10.28 -26.80 18.13
N PHE A 83 -10.37 -26.16 19.30
CA PHE A 83 -10.41 -24.70 19.39
C PHE A 83 -9.09 -24.05 18.99
N THR A 84 -7.96 -24.63 19.38
CA THR A 84 -6.65 -24.19 18.93
C THR A 84 -6.56 -24.27 17.41
N GLY A 85 -6.94 -25.39 16.79
CA GLY A 85 -6.94 -25.54 15.34
C GLY A 85 -7.82 -24.51 14.64
N PHE A 86 -9.05 -24.30 15.12
CA PHE A 86 -9.95 -23.27 14.60
C PHE A 86 -9.34 -21.86 14.67
N LEU A 87 -8.84 -21.47 15.85
CA LEU A 87 -8.28 -20.13 16.08
C LEU A 87 -6.96 -19.90 15.33
N GLN A 88 -6.13 -20.94 15.17
CA GLN A 88 -4.88 -20.88 14.40
C GLN A 88 -5.16 -20.75 12.90
N ASN A 89 -6.16 -21.48 12.39
CA ASN A 89 -6.58 -21.34 11.00
C ASN A 89 -7.04 -19.91 10.70
N ASN A 90 -7.87 -19.32 11.57
CA ASN A 90 -8.27 -17.93 11.41
C ASN A 90 -7.08 -16.96 11.56
N ALA A 91 -6.20 -17.16 12.55
CA ALA A 91 -5.00 -16.33 12.71
C ALA A 91 -4.06 -16.37 11.48
N SER A 92 -4.05 -17.47 10.72
CA SER A 92 -3.25 -17.56 9.50
C SER A 92 -3.67 -16.57 8.41
N LEU A 93 -4.92 -16.11 8.42
CA LEU A 93 -5.45 -15.10 7.50
C LEU A 93 -4.76 -13.74 7.67
N ILE A 94 -4.15 -13.47 8.82
CA ILE A 94 -3.37 -12.23 9.08
C ILE A 94 -2.18 -12.08 8.12
N LYS A 95 -1.74 -13.18 7.49
CA LYS A 95 -0.67 -13.15 6.48
C LYS A 95 -1.13 -12.69 5.10
N GLN A 96 -2.44 -12.63 4.87
CA GLN A 96 -3.01 -12.26 3.58
C GLN A 96 -3.05 -10.72 3.44
N ASP A 97 -3.04 -10.26 2.19
CA ASP A 97 -3.15 -8.83 1.88
C ASP A 97 -4.59 -8.32 2.05
N ASP A 98 -5.58 -9.18 1.80
CA ASP A 98 -7.01 -8.91 1.93
C ASP A 98 -7.74 -10.21 2.28
N VAL A 99 -8.76 -10.12 3.11
CA VAL A 99 -9.59 -11.23 3.59
C VAL A 99 -11.05 -10.92 3.27
N HIS A 100 -11.66 -11.75 2.43
CA HIS A 100 -13.05 -11.57 2.01
C HIS A 100 -14.03 -11.82 3.16
N GLU A 101 -15.14 -11.07 3.19
CA GLU A 101 -16.15 -11.18 4.26
C GLU A 101 -16.73 -12.59 4.39
N ASP A 102 -16.94 -13.26 3.26
CA ASP A 102 -17.45 -14.64 3.22
C ASP A 102 -16.58 -15.63 4.02
N VAL A 103 -15.26 -15.41 4.06
CA VAL A 103 -14.34 -16.27 4.83
C VAL A 103 -14.58 -16.10 6.32
N ILE A 104 -14.75 -14.86 6.79
CA ILE A 104 -15.01 -14.56 8.20
C ILE A 104 -16.41 -15.04 8.60
N LEU A 105 -17.42 -14.83 7.75
CA LEU A 105 -18.78 -15.35 7.96
C LEU A 105 -18.80 -16.87 8.00
N LYS A 106 -18.02 -17.53 7.14
CA LYS A 106 -17.89 -18.99 7.16
C LYS A 106 -17.27 -19.48 8.46
N ASN A 107 -16.17 -18.87 8.92
CA ASN A 107 -15.55 -19.22 10.21
C ASN A 107 -16.52 -19.01 11.38
N GLN A 108 -17.32 -17.94 11.35
CA GLN A 108 -18.34 -17.68 12.36
C GLN A 108 -19.47 -18.73 12.34
N SER A 109 -19.90 -19.16 11.14
CA SER A 109 -20.86 -20.25 10.98
C SER A 109 -20.29 -21.55 11.53
N ASP A 110 -19.05 -21.90 11.19
CA ASP A 110 -18.42 -23.14 11.64
C ASP A 110 -18.30 -23.20 13.17
N LEU A 111 -17.97 -22.09 13.83
CA LEU A 111 -17.98 -22.01 15.29
C LEU A 111 -19.38 -22.18 15.90
N THR A 112 -20.40 -21.63 15.23
CA THR A 112 -21.82 -21.77 15.64
C THR A 112 -22.31 -23.20 15.47
N ASP A 113 -21.90 -23.87 14.41
CA ASP A 113 -22.21 -25.28 14.15
C ASP A 113 -21.53 -26.19 15.19
N MET A 114 -20.26 -25.94 15.51
CA MET A 114 -19.57 -26.64 16.61
C MET A 114 -20.29 -26.48 17.94
N ARG A 115 -20.80 -25.28 18.23
CA ARG A 115 -21.55 -24.97 19.46
C ARG A 115 -22.90 -25.69 19.52
N SER A 116 -23.62 -25.76 18.40
CA SER A 116 -24.94 -26.39 18.33
C SER A 116 -24.89 -27.90 18.59
N ASN A 117 -23.76 -28.53 18.30
CA ASN A 117 -23.51 -29.96 18.54
C ASN A 117 -22.94 -30.24 19.95
N ALA A 118 -22.82 -29.24 20.82
CA ALA A 118 -22.21 -29.40 22.13
C ALA A 118 -23.15 -30.16 23.10
N PRO A 119 -22.63 -31.16 23.85
CA PRO A 119 -23.46 -32.08 24.63
C PRO A 119 -24.02 -31.49 25.93
N SER A 120 -23.57 -30.31 26.37
CA SER A 120 -23.89 -29.81 27.69
C SER A 120 -23.83 -28.28 27.81
N LYS A 121 -24.60 -27.72 28.75
CA LYS A 121 -24.59 -26.28 29.04
C LYS A 121 -23.24 -25.75 29.56
N GLN A 122 -22.41 -26.60 30.16
CA GLN A 122 -21.07 -26.21 30.63
C GLN A 122 -20.10 -25.90 29.47
N CYS A 123 -20.37 -26.38 28.25
CA CYS A 123 -19.61 -26.04 27.05
C CYS A 123 -19.73 -24.56 26.68
N GLU A 124 -20.83 -23.91 27.07
CA GLU A 124 -21.10 -22.50 26.79
C GLU A 124 -19.97 -21.58 27.24
N LYS A 125 -19.38 -21.84 28.41
CA LYS A 125 -18.24 -21.07 28.91
C LYS A 125 -17.02 -21.18 28.00
N CYS A 126 -16.73 -22.38 27.50
CA CYS A 126 -15.62 -22.58 26.57
C CYS A 126 -15.88 -21.89 25.23
N PHE A 127 -17.09 -22.04 24.66
CA PHE A 127 -17.45 -21.38 23.41
C PHE A 127 -17.45 -19.85 23.51
N SER A 128 -17.91 -19.28 24.63
CA SER A 128 -17.84 -17.84 24.89
C SER A 128 -16.39 -17.33 24.89
N ASN A 129 -15.46 -18.09 25.47
CA ASN A 129 -14.03 -17.77 25.45
C ASN A 129 -13.46 -17.83 24.02
N VAL A 130 -13.77 -18.89 23.26
CA VAL A 130 -13.33 -19.04 21.86
C VAL A 130 -13.89 -17.92 21.00
N GLN A 131 -15.16 -17.55 21.19
CA GLN A 131 -15.80 -16.44 20.48
C GLN A 131 -15.14 -15.10 20.81
N THR A 132 -14.68 -14.90 22.05
CA THR A 132 -13.92 -13.71 22.45
C THR A 132 -12.56 -13.66 21.75
N LEU A 133 -11.81 -14.78 21.74
CA LEU A 133 -10.52 -14.87 21.05
C LEU A 133 -10.67 -14.67 19.54
N PHE A 134 -11.67 -15.29 18.93
CA PHE A 134 -12.00 -15.10 17.52
C PHE A 134 -12.36 -13.64 17.21
N GLY A 135 -13.19 -13.00 18.04
CA GLY A 135 -13.53 -11.58 17.90
C GLY A 135 -12.30 -10.68 17.91
N LYS A 136 -11.39 -10.88 18.88
CA LYS A 136 -10.10 -10.15 18.92
C LYS A 136 -9.30 -10.30 17.63
N GLN A 137 -9.26 -11.52 17.05
CA GLN A 137 -8.55 -11.76 15.79
C GLN A 137 -9.18 -10.99 14.62
N VAL A 138 -10.51 -10.98 14.54
CA VAL A 138 -11.25 -10.23 13.51
C VAL A 138 -11.02 -8.71 13.67
N ASP A 139 -11.05 -8.20 14.90
CA ASP A 139 -10.80 -6.77 15.17
C ASP A 139 -9.36 -6.37 14.86
N LEU A 140 -8.40 -7.27 15.08
CA LEU A 140 -7.03 -7.08 14.64
C LEU A 140 -6.93 -7.03 13.11
N MET A 141 -7.62 -7.92 12.38
CA MET A 141 -7.66 -7.87 10.90
C MET A 141 -8.25 -6.56 10.40
N ARG A 142 -9.31 -6.03 11.03
CA ARG A 142 -9.85 -4.69 10.74
C ARG A 142 -8.82 -3.60 10.98
N SER A 143 -8.10 -3.66 12.11
CA SER A 143 -7.08 -2.67 12.48
C SER A 143 -5.88 -2.68 11.53
N LEU A 144 -5.57 -3.84 10.96
CA LEU A 144 -4.54 -4.01 9.92
C LEU A 144 -5.04 -3.63 8.52
N GLN A 145 -6.31 -3.25 8.37
CA GLN A 145 -6.96 -2.91 7.10
C GLN A 145 -6.91 -4.04 6.07
N ILE A 146 -6.85 -5.29 6.53
CA ILE A 146 -6.91 -6.49 5.67
C ILE A 146 -8.30 -7.12 5.67
N TYR A 147 -9.24 -6.58 6.44
CA TYR A 147 -10.63 -7.04 6.49
C TYR A 147 -11.57 -5.87 6.75
N SER A 148 -12.67 -5.82 5.99
CA SER A 148 -13.81 -4.94 6.24
C SER A 148 -15.06 -5.56 5.63
N THR A 149 -16.20 -5.37 6.28
CA THR A 149 -17.51 -5.81 5.77
C THR A 149 -17.94 -4.96 4.58
N ASP A 150 -18.80 -5.51 3.73
CA ASP A 150 -19.42 -4.78 2.62
C ASP A 150 -20.20 -3.55 3.10
N LYS A 151 -20.77 -3.63 4.30
CA LYS A 151 -21.45 -2.50 4.93
C LYS A 151 -20.46 -1.39 5.30
N GLU A 152 -19.33 -1.74 5.92
CA GLU A 152 -18.26 -0.78 6.24
C GLU A 152 -17.71 -0.14 4.95
N LYS A 153 -17.42 -0.94 3.92
CA LYS A 153 -16.99 -0.45 2.60
C LYS A 153 -17.99 0.53 1.98
N LYS A 154 -19.29 0.20 2.00
CA LYS A 154 -20.35 1.10 1.50
C LYS A 154 -20.45 2.39 2.32
N GLN A 155 -20.28 2.30 3.63
CA GLN A 155 -20.31 3.47 4.51
C GLN A 155 -19.12 4.39 4.23
N GLU A 156 -17.91 3.84 4.07
CA GLU A 156 -16.71 4.58 3.68
C GLU A 156 -16.90 5.35 2.37
N ILE A 157 -17.50 4.70 1.36
CA ILE A 157 -17.83 5.35 0.07
C ILE A 157 -18.84 6.49 0.27
N SER A 158 -19.85 6.29 1.12
CA SER A 158 -20.92 7.28 1.32
C SER A 158 -20.49 8.56 2.05
N VAL A 159 -19.37 8.53 2.77
CA VAL A 159 -18.84 9.67 3.53
C VAL A 159 -17.68 10.37 2.81
N LEU A 160 -17.39 9.97 1.58
CA LEU A 160 -16.35 10.60 0.78
C LEU A 160 -16.66 12.10 0.56
N PRO A 161 -15.68 13.01 0.78
CA PRO A 161 -15.89 14.43 0.56
C PRO A 161 -15.81 14.75 -0.93
N ASP A 162 -16.95 14.67 -1.62
CA ASP A 162 -17.06 14.82 -3.09
C ASP A 162 -16.27 16.01 -3.66
N GLU A 163 -16.49 17.22 -3.13
CA GLU A 163 -15.80 18.42 -3.62
C GLU A 163 -14.29 18.35 -3.46
N GLN A 164 -13.82 17.83 -2.32
CA GLN A 164 -12.40 17.72 -2.05
C GLN A 164 -11.76 16.67 -2.98
N ILE A 165 -12.41 15.53 -3.18
CA ILE A 165 -11.90 14.49 -4.09
C ILE A 165 -11.83 15.03 -5.52
N VAL A 166 -12.88 15.70 -5.98
CA VAL A 166 -12.91 16.27 -7.32
C VAL A 166 -11.80 17.31 -7.49
N ASN A 167 -11.71 18.30 -6.61
CA ASN A 167 -10.79 19.42 -6.79
C ASN A 167 -9.33 19.07 -6.49
N ASP A 168 -9.07 18.20 -5.50
CA ASP A 168 -7.71 17.92 -5.05
C ASP A 168 -7.08 16.71 -5.72
N ILE A 169 -7.89 15.77 -6.25
CA ILE A 169 -7.41 14.48 -6.75
C ILE A 169 -7.79 14.28 -8.21
N LEU A 170 -9.07 14.38 -8.58
CA LEU A 170 -9.53 14.06 -9.92
C LEU A 170 -9.19 15.16 -10.92
N GLU A 171 -9.66 16.39 -10.70
CA GLU A 171 -9.46 17.54 -11.60
C GLU A 171 -7.97 17.80 -11.91
N PRO A 172 -7.02 17.73 -10.94
CA PRO A 172 -5.60 17.92 -11.22
C PRO A 172 -5.01 16.83 -12.12
N LEU A 173 -5.61 15.64 -12.18
CA LEU A 173 -5.07 14.45 -12.85
C LEU A 173 -5.81 14.04 -14.11
N SER A 174 -7.05 14.51 -14.30
CA SER A 174 -7.87 14.31 -15.51
C SER A 174 -7.33 15.11 -16.73
N ASN A 175 -6.02 15.05 -16.97
CA ASN A 175 -5.37 15.61 -18.13
C ASN A 175 -4.08 14.84 -18.44
N ARG A 176 -3.90 14.47 -19.71
CA ARG A 176 -2.77 13.66 -20.18
C ARG A 176 -1.41 14.29 -19.84
N GLN A 177 -1.23 15.58 -20.07
CA GLN A 177 0.05 16.26 -19.85
C GLN A 177 0.41 16.32 -18.36
N ARG A 178 -0.56 16.58 -17.48
CA ARG A 178 -0.33 16.56 -16.02
C ARG A 178 0.07 15.18 -15.52
N LEU A 179 -0.55 14.12 -16.03
CA LEU A 179 -0.16 12.75 -15.71
C LEU A 179 1.25 12.43 -16.23
N GLN A 180 1.61 12.89 -17.44
CA GLN A 180 2.98 12.74 -17.96
C GLN A 180 4.02 13.47 -17.09
N ILE A 181 3.71 14.69 -16.65
CA ILE A 181 4.55 15.46 -15.73
C ILE A 181 4.76 14.66 -14.44
N LEU A 182 3.68 14.21 -13.78
CA LEU A 182 3.75 13.44 -12.54
C LEU A 182 4.58 12.16 -12.67
N LYS A 183 4.39 11.41 -13.75
CA LYS A 183 5.19 10.21 -14.03
C LYS A 183 6.67 10.53 -14.18
N ALA A 184 7.03 11.64 -14.82
CA ALA A 184 8.42 12.02 -15.01
C ALA A 184 9.08 12.46 -13.70
N ILE A 185 8.37 13.25 -12.88
CA ILE A 185 8.90 13.76 -11.60
C ILE A 185 8.87 12.74 -10.46
N ALA A 186 8.06 11.67 -10.60
CA ALA A 186 8.09 10.54 -9.69
C ALA A 186 9.40 9.74 -9.76
N ILE A 187 10.15 9.88 -10.86
CA ILE A 187 11.45 9.24 -11.06
C ILE A 187 12.56 10.16 -10.58
N GLU A 188 12.57 11.42 -11.05
CA GLU A 188 13.62 12.39 -10.72
C GLU A 188 13.10 13.83 -10.82
N THR A 189 13.80 14.79 -10.22
CA THR A 189 13.42 16.21 -10.35
C THR A 189 13.53 16.69 -11.80
N LYS A 190 12.64 17.59 -12.23
CA LYS A 190 12.63 18.13 -13.59
C LYS A 190 12.63 19.65 -13.61
N THR A 191 13.43 20.23 -14.51
CA THR A 191 13.39 21.66 -14.82
C THR A 191 12.14 22.01 -15.63
N PHE A 192 11.77 23.29 -15.67
CA PHE A 192 10.70 23.78 -16.54
C PHE A 192 10.95 23.43 -18.02
N SER A 193 12.18 23.61 -18.50
CA SER A 193 12.55 23.30 -19.89
C SER A 193 12.40 21.82 -20.21
N ALA A 194 12.80 20.92 -19.30
CA ALA A 194 12.64 19.49 -19.50
C ALA A 194 11.16 19.07 -19.56
N LEU A 195 10.30 19.69 -18.73
CA LEU A 195 8.86 19.43 -18.77
C LEU A 195 8.21 20.03 -20.03
N SER A 196 8.71 21.16 -20.52
CA SER A 196 8.28 21.78 -21.78
C SER A 196 8.58 20.88 -22.97
N GLU A 197 9.78 20.30 -23.03
CA GLU A 197 10.17 19.34 -24.05
C GLU A 197 9.34 18.05 -23.96
N LEU A 198 9.20 17.48 -22.76
CA LEU A 198 8.45 16.24 -22.52
C LEU A 198 6.98 16.34 -22.94
N THR A 199 6.33 17.47 -22.64
CA THR A 199 4.88 17.63 -22.84
C THR A 199 4.52 18.32 -24.15
N GLY A 200 5.49 18.96 -24.81
CA GLY A 200 5.27 19.86 -25.94
C GLY A 200 4.61 21.19 -25.57
N LEU A 201 4.32 21.44 -24.29
CA LEU A 201 3.71 22.67 -23.81
C LEU A 201 4.76 23.77 -23.63
N ARG A 202 4.42 25.01 -23.95
CA ARG A 202 5.34 26.15 -23.88
C ARG A 202 4.76 27.29 -23.04
N GLY A 203 5.65 28.05 -22.38
CA GLY A 203 5.31 29.30 -21.70
C GLY A 203 4.12 29.16 -20.75
N GLY A 204 3.15 30.07 -20.89
CA GLY A 204 1.95 30.13 -20.04
C GLY A 204 1.12 28.83 -20.00
N ASN A 205 1.09 28.06 -21.09
CA ASN A 205 0.35 26.79 -21.12
C ASN A 205 0.96 25.77 -20.16
N LEU A 206 2.28 25.63 -20.14
CA LEU A 206 2.94 24.74 -19.20
C LEU A 206 2.78 25.24 -17.76
N LEU A 207 2.92 26.56 -17.54
CA LEU A 207 2.71 27.15 -16.22
C LEU A 207 1.31 26.87 -15.69
N PHE A 208 0.27 26.96 -16.52
CA PHE A 208 -1.10 26.63 -16.11
C PHE A 208 -1.22 25.19 -15.59
N HIS A 209 -0.63 24.22 -16.28
CA HIS A 209 -0.66 22.81 -15.85
C HIS A 209 0.14 22.57 -14.57
N LEU A 210 1.30 23.21 -14.44
CA LEU A 210 2.14 23.13 -13.24
C LEU A 210 1.44 23.78 -12.05
N GLN A 211 0.79 24.93 -12.24
CA GLN A 211 0.06 25.62 -11.18
C GLN A 211 -1.06 24.75 -10.62
N LYS A 212 -1.84 24.08 -11.48
CA LYS A 212 -2.88 23.14 -11.03
C LYS A 212 -2.33 22.00 -10.17
N LEU A 213 -1.12 21.52 -10.46
CA LEU A 213 -0.47 20.46 -9.67
C LEU A 213 0.18 21.00 -8.39
N LEU A 214 0.65 22.25 -8.40
CA LEU A 214 1.18 22.94 -7.22
C LEU A 214 0.05 23.26 -6.24
N ASP A 215 -1.04 23.86 -6.73
CA ASP A 215 -2.21 24.25 -5.93
C ASP A 215 -2.85 23.05 -5.23
N SER A 216 -2.92 21.90 -5.92
CA SER A 216 -3.44 20.67 -5.35
C SER A 216 -2.42 19.93 -4.46
N GLY A 217 -1.20 20.45 -4.34
CA GLY A 217 -0.13 19.87 -3.52
C GLY A 217 0.42 18.54 -4.06
N MET A 218 0.25 18.24 -5.34
CA MET A 218 0.79 17.03 -5.98
C MET A 218 2.28 17.15 -6.27
N ILE A 219 2.74 18.38 -6.48
CA ILE A 219 4.13 18.70 -6.77
C ILE A 219 4.56 19.90 -5.95
N LEU A 220 5.87 20.09 -5.80
CA LEU A 220 6.47 21.30 -5.22
C LEU A 220 7.57 21.81 -6.14
N GLN A 221 7.86 23.10 -6.05
CA GLN A 221 9.01 23.73 -6.70
C GLN A 221 10.02 24.11 -5.62
N ARG A 222 11.29 23.74 -5.77
CA ARG A 222 12.30 23.99 -4.72
C ARG A 222 12.45 25.48 -4.35
N HIS A 223 12.42 26.36 -5.36
CA HIS A 223 12.50 27.83 -5.26
C HIS A 223 11.85 28.42 -6.54
N GLU A 224 11.66 29.74 -6.69
CA GLU A 224 10.94 30.36 -7.84
C GLU A 224 11.44 29.92 -9.25
N ARG A 225 12.71 29.51 -9.36
CA ARG A 225 13.30 28.93 -10.60
C ARG A 225 13.88 27.54 -10.43
N GLY A 226 13.55 26.89 -9.32
CA GLY A 226 14.02 25.55 -8.99
C GLY A 226 13.28 24.46 -9.75
N ASP A 227 13.85 23.26 -9.69
CA ASP A 227 13.22 22.05 -10.23
C ASP A 227 11.90 21.74 -9.53
N TYR A 228 11.03 21.07 -10.29
CA TYR A 228 9.79 20.48 -9.80
C TYR A 228 10.06 19.08 -9.26
N MET A 229 9.42 18.77 -8.14
CA MET A 229 9.50 17.48 -7.44
C MET A 229 8.11 16.98 -7.10
N ILE A 230 7.96 15.66 -7.04
CA ILE A 230 6.75 15.05 -6.52
C ILE A 230 6.66 15.21 -4.99
N THR A 231 5.46 15.42 -4.46
CA THR A 231 5.18 15.36 -3.02
C THR A 231 4.80 13.93 -2.61
N ASP A 232 4.74 13.65 -1.30
CA ASP A 232 4.21 12.37 -0.82
C ASP A 232 2.76 12.14 -1.28
N LYS A 233 1.92 13.19 -1.25
CA LYS A 233 0.55 13.18 -1.79
C LYS A 233 0.55 12.80 -3.28
N GLY A 234 1.36 13.48 -4.09
CA GLY A 234 1.48 13.21 -5.52
C GLY A 234 1.92 11.79 -5.84
N PHE A 235 2.87 11.26 -5.07
CA PHE A 235 3.36 9.91 -5.26
C PHE A 235 2.30 8.85 -4.89
N LYS A 236 1.64 9.01 -3.74
CA LYS A 236 0.57 8.10 -3.30
C LYS A 236 -0.58 8.06 -4.31
N VAL A 237 -1.04 9.21 -4.78
CA VAL A 237 -2.13 9.27 -5.76
C VAL A 237 -1.71 8.64 -7.09
N LEU A 238 -0.51 8.91 -7.58
CA LEU A 238 -0.01 8.29 -8.82
C LEU A 238 0.09 6.76 -8.69
N ARG A 239 0.53 6.26 -7.53
CA ARG A 239 0.55 4.83 -7.23
C ARG A 239 -0.86 4.24 -7.22
N SER A 240 -1.81 4.86 -6.51
CA SER A 240 -3.20 4.41 -6.48
C SER A 240 -3.85 4.36 -7.86
N ILE A 241 -3.53 5.29 -8.76
CA ILE A 241 -3.98 5.22 -10.17
C ILE A 241 -3.37 4.01 -10.89
N GLY A 242 -2.10 3.70 -10.63
CA GLY A 242 -1.47 2.49 -11.14
C GLY A 242 -2.17 1.22 -10.64
N ASP A 243 -2.44 1.14 -9.34
CA ASP A 243 -3.14 0.02 -8.72
C ASP A 243 -4.57 -0.13 -9.29
N MET A 244 -5.31 0.98 -9.43
CA MET A 244 -6.63 1.01 -10.09
C MET A 244 -6.56 0.51 -11.53
N TYR A 245 -5.58 0.96 -12.31
CA TYR A 245 -5.39 0.50 -13.69
C TYR A 245 -5.11 -1.00 -13.75
N SER A 246 -4.29 -1.53 -12.84
CA SER A 246 -4.03 -2.96 -12.74
C SER A 246 -5.30 -3.74 -12.41
N VAL A 247 -6.06 -3.33 -11.39
CA VAL A 247 -7.30 -4.00 -10.98
C VAL A 247 -8.35 -4.02 -12.10
N LEU A 248 -8.51 -2.93 -12.83
CA LEU A 248 -9.53 -2.81 -13.90
C LEU A 248 -9.15 -3.52 -15.21
N ASN A 249 -7.87 -3.86 -15.40
CA ASN A 249 -7.35 -4.52 -16.61
C ASN A 249 -6.73 -5.90 -16.33
N SER A 250 -6.95 -6.45 -15.13
CA SER A 250 -6.65 -7.85 -14.77
C SER A 250 -7.89 -8.70 -15.02
#